data_AF-A0A7R9Z0U9-F1
#
_entry.id   AF-A0A7R9Z0U9-F1
#
_cell.length_a   1.000
_cell.length_b   1.000
_cell.length_c   1.000
_cell.angle_alpha   90.00
_cell.angle_beta   90.00
_cell.angle_gamma   90.00
#
_symmetry.space_group_name_H-M   'P 1'
#
loop_
_entity.id
_entity.type
_entity.pdbx_description
1 polymer ?
#
loop_
_entity_poly.entity_id
_entity_poly.type
_entity_poly.pdbx_seq_one_letter_code
_entity_poly.pdbx_strand_id
1 'polypeptide(L)'
;KNDITYGTSDHQYAIICSTIQSALKIMKPHKFQVQCLALLLFTSLQFLLLVRKTGEGKSLLILIMTILRGPVTLSVVPLIGLGADQRKKVMETAGNIFSLHLDKAKGRRGQCIRDMLTNLNFSSLKKNIVMYCSPKFISRGRPSGEQRP
;
A
#
# COMPACT_ATOMS: atom_id res chain seq x y z
N LYS A 1 21.19 -21.76 6.53
CA LYS A 1 20.08 -20.84 6.22
C LYS A 1 19.78 -20.09 7.51
N ASN A 2 20.35 -18.91 7.68
CA ASN A 2 20.19 -18.13 8.90
C ASN A 2 18.89 -17.34 8.77
N ASP A 3 17.81 -17.87 9.33
CA ASP A 3 16.60 -17.08 9.54
C ASP A 3 16.91 -16.08 10.65
N ILE A 4 17.16 -14.83 10.27
CA ILE A 4 17.28 -13.73 11.22
C ILE A 4 15.88 -13.48 11.77
N THR A 5 15.55 -14.08 12.91
CA THR A 5 14.35 -13.75 13.67
C THR A 5 14.58 -12.43 14.40
N TYR A 6 14.25 -11.32 13.73
CA TYR A 6 13.97 -10.08 14.44
C TYR A 6 12.67 -10.28 15.22
N GLY A 7 12.79 -10.54 16.53
CA GLY A 7 11.64 -10.61 17.41
C GLY A 7 10.93 -9.27 17.43
N THR A 8 9.65 -9.24 17.08
CA THR A 8 8.79 -8.07 17.29
C THR A 8 8.62 -7.88 18.79
N SER A 9 8.95 -6.70 19.32
CA SER A 9 8.70 -6.44 20.75
C SER A 9 7.20 -6.37 21.04
N ASP A 10 6.79 -6.62 22.28
CA ASP A 10 5.37 -6.59 22.68
C ASP A 10 4.71 -5.24 22.34
N HIS A 11 5.45 -4.14 22.46
CA HIS A 11 4.98 -2.81 22.11
C HIS A 11 4.75 -2.65 20.59
N GLN A 12 5.69 -3.09 19.76
CA GLN A 12 5.54 -3.07 18.30
C GLN A 12 4.36 -3.94 17.85
N TYR A 13 4.22 -5.12 18.47
CA TYR A 13 3.12 -6.03 18.22
C TYR A 13 1.77 -5.39 18.54
N ALA A 14 1.67 -4.70 19.68
CA ALA A 14 0.46 -4.01 20.11
C ALA A 14 0.05 -2.88 19.15
N ILE A 15 0.99 -2.04 18.71
CA ILE A 15 0.73 -0.97 17.73
C ILE A 15 0.21 -1.56 16.41
N ILE A 16 0.88 -2.59 15.89
CA ILE A 16 0.49 -3.21 14.62
C ILE A 16 -0.90 -3.84 14.73
N CYS A 17 -1.14 -4.65 15.76
CA CYS A 17 -2.40 -5.37 15.93
C CYS A 17 -3.58 -4.42 16.18
N SER A 18 -3.41 -3.40 17.03
CA SER A 18 -4.44 -2.39 17.29
C SER A 18 -4.79 -1.59 16.03
N THR A 19 -3.80 -1.27 15.19
CA THR A 19 -4.02 -0.61 13.90
C THR A 19 -4.78 -1.51 12.92
N ILE A 20 -4.40 -2.78 12.81
CA ILE A 20 -5.09 -3.76 11.97
C ILE A 20 -6.55 -3.91 12.39
N GLN A 21 -6.79 -4.05 13.69
CA GLN A 21 -8.12 -4.22 14.24
C GLN A 21 -8.98 -2.97 14.02
N SER A 22 -8.45 -1.78 14.33
CA SER A 22 -9.20 -0.53 14.20
C SER A 22 -9.54 -0.19 12.74
N ALA A 23 -8.56 -0.32 11.84
CA ALA A 23 -8.67 0.11 10.45
C ALA A 23 -9.33 -0.92 9.52
N LEU A 24 -9.09 -2.22 9.74
CA LEU A 24 -9.52 -3.29 8.82
C LEU A 24 -10.49 -4.30 9.47
N LYS A 25 -10.82 -4.12 10.77
CA LYS A 25 -11.71 -5.02 11.54
C LYS A 25 -11.24 -6.48 11.57
N ILE A 26 -9.93 -6.69 11.45
CA ILE A 26 -9.31 -8.02 11.54
C ILE A 26 -8.83 -8.25 12.97
N MET A 27 -9.43 -9.22 13.65
CA MET A 27 -9.13 -9.52 15.06
C MET A 27 -7.84 -10.29 15.27
N LYS A 28 -7.47 -11.14 14.30
CA LYS A 28 -6.32 -12.05 14.43
C LYS A 28 -5.50 -12.05 13.14
N PRO A 29 -4.55 -11.11 12.99
CA PRO A 29 -3.65 -11.12 11.85
C PRO A 29 -2.76 -12.37 11.87
N HIS A 30 -2.32 -12.80 10.69
CA HIS A 30 -1.33 -13.87 10.59
C HIS A 30 0.01 -13.40 11.15
N LYS A 31 0.75 -14.32 11.80
CA LYS A 31 2.07 -14.03 12.39
C LYS A 31 3.03 -13.36 11.40
N PHE A 32 3.07 -13.84 10.15
CA PHE A 32 3.94 -13.27 9.13
C PHE A 32 3.58 -11.83 8.79
N GLN A 33 2.30 -11.44 8.87
CA GLN A 33 1.87 -10.08 8.57
C GLN A 33 2.45 -9.11 9.60
N VAL A 34 2.35 -9.47 10.88
CA VAL A 34 2.89 -8.66 11.99
C VAL A 34 4.41 -8.59 11.91
N GLN A 35 5.09 -9.71 11.66
CA GLN A 35 6.54 -9.74 11.49
C GLN A 35 7.02 -8.86 10.33
N CYS A 36 6.37 -8.95 9.16
CA CYS A 36 6.72 -8.12 8.00
C CYS A 36 6.51 -6.63 8.28
N LEU A 37 5.41 -6.27 8.93
CA LEU A 37 5.14 -4.88 9.32
C LEU A 37 6.16 -4.39 10.34
N ALA A 38 6.51 -5.22 11.32
CA ALA A 38 7.50 -4.85 12.33
C ALA A 38 8.86 -4.54 11.69
N LEU A 39 9.29 -5.39 10.75
CA LEU A 39 10.50 -5.15 9.96
C LEU A 39 10.42 -3.84 9.18
N LEU A 40 9.33 -3.61 8.46
CA LEU A 40 9.17 -2.43 7.60
C LEU A 40 8.94 -1.11 8.36
N LEU A 41 8.42 -1.16 9.59
CA LEU A 41 8.07 0.03 10.37
C LEU A 41 9.13 0.42 11.39
N PHE A 42 9.76 -0.56 12.04
CA PHE A 42 10.62 -0.32 13.20
C PHE A 42 12.09 -0.66 12.95
N THR A 43 12.47 -0.92 11.70
CA THR A 43 13.87 -1.09 11.31
C THR A 43 14.21 -0.18 10.14
N SER A 44 15.48 -0.12 9.76
CA SER A 44 15.96 0.60 8.57
C SER A 44 15.72 -0.15 7.25
N LEU A 45 15.02 -1.30 7.27
CA LEU A 45 14.75 -2.10 6.09
C LEU A 45 13.90 -1.33 5.07
N GLN A 46 14.44 -1.14 3.87
CA GLN A 46 13.75 -0.45 2.78
C GLN A 46 13.02 -1.41 1.82
N PHE A 47 13.53 -2.64 1.68
CA PHE A 47 13.01 -3.63 0.74
C PHE A 47 12.71 -4.95 1.42
N LEU A 48 11.55 -5.52 1.11
CA LEU A 48 11.13 -6.82 1.62
C LEU A 48 10.56 -7.67 0.48
N LEU A 49 11.15 -8.85 0.25
CA LEU A 49 10.58 -9.86 -0.62
C LEU A 49 9.73 -10.82 0.20
N LEU A 50 8.42 -10.82 -0.04
CA LEU A 50 7.48 -11.71 0.65
C LEU A 50 6.92 -12.77 -0.31
N VAL A 51 7.28 -14.03 -0.05
CA VAL A 51 6.73 -15.20 -0.77
C VAL A 51 5.68 -15.89 0.10
N ARG A 52 4.42 -15.81 -0.31
CA ARG A 52 3.25 -16.37 0.40
C ARG A 52 2.16 -16.80 -0.58
N LYS A 53 1.38 -17.82 -0.21
CA LYS A 53 0.33 -18.37 -1.08
C LYS A 53 -0.74 -17.31 -1.39
N THR A 54 -1.40 -17.45 -2.53
CA THR A 54 -2.57 -16.62 -2.89
C THR A 54 -3.65 -16.80 -1.83
N GLY A 55 -4.35 -15.72 -1.49
CA GLY A 55 -5.39 -15.73 -0.45
C GLY A 55 -4.90 -15.53 0.99
N GLU A 56 -3.60 -15.64 1.29
CA GLU A 56 -3.07 -15.48 2.66
C GLU A 56 -3.09 -14.03 3.21
N GLY A 57 -3.70 -13.08 2.48
CA GLY A 57 -3.87 -11.72 2.99
C GLY A 57 -2.64 -10.81 2.88
N LYS A 58 -1.77 -11.02 1.89
CA LYS A 58 -0.59 -10.16 1.63
C LYS A 58 -0.94 -8.68 1.46
N SER A 59 -2.08 -8.36 0.84
CA SER A 59 -2.52 -6.98 0.58
C SER A 59 -2.67 -6.14 1.86
N LEU A 60 -2.92 -6.78 3.01
CA LEU A 60 -2.98 -6.12 4.31
C LEU A 60 -1.73 -5.30 4.60
N LEU A 61 -0.55 -5.81 4.23
CA LEU A 61 0.72 -5.13 4.46
C LEU A 61 0.75 -3.75 3.81
N ILE A 62 0.28 -3.65 2.57
CA ILE A 62 0.24 -2.40 1.82
C ILE A 62 -0.67 -1.39 2.54
N LEU A 63 -1.84 -1.83 2.99
CA LEU A 63 -2.82 -0.96 3.65
C LEU A 63 -2.32 -0.44 5.00
N ILE A 64 -1.73 -1.31 5.82
CA ILE A 64 -1.21 -0.91 7.13
C ILE A 64 0.03 -0.02 6.98
N MET A 65 0.89 -0.30 6.00
CA MET A 65 2.01 0.60 5.67
C MET A 65 1.52 1.99 5.24
N THR A 66 0.42 2.05 4.47
CA THR A 66 -0.23 3.32 4.08
C THR A 66 -0.74 4.08 5.31
N ILE A 67 -1.19 3.37 6.35
CA ILE A 67 -1.71 4.01 7.56
C ILE A 67 -0.58 4.48 8.48
N LEU A 68 0.45 3.66 8.67
CA LEU A 68 1.46 3.87 9.71
C LEU A 68 2.73 4.60 9.25
N ARG A 69 3.12 4.47 7.98
CA ARG A 69 4.40 5.02 7.50
C ARG A 69 4.25 6.26 6.63
N GLY A 70 3.20 6.33 5.81
CA GLY A 70 3.12 7.41 4.85
C GLY A 70 1.72 7.54 4.24
N PRO A 71 1.15 8.76 4.24
CA PRO A 71 -0.24 8.99 3.88
C PRO A 71 -0.58 8.74 2.42
N VAL A 72 0.42 8.45 1.57
CA VAL A 72 0.23 8.11 0.16
C VAL A 72 1.10 6.90 -0.19
N THR A 73 0.48 5.84 -0.69
CA THR A 73 1.16 4.62 -1.13
C THR A 73 0.80 4.30 -2.57
N LEU A 74 1.82 4.02 -3.40
CA LEU A 74 1.66 3.53 -4.76
C LEU A 74 1.90 2.02 -4.79
N SER A 75 0.91 1.27 -5.28
CA SER A 75 0.95 -0.19 -5.43
C SER A 75 0.93 -0.55 -6.92
N VAL A 76 2.01 -1.21 -7.36
CA VAL A 76 2.12 -1.69 -8.74
C VAL A 76 1.55 -3.11 -8.81
N VAL A 77 0.53 -3.31 -9.64
CA VAL A 77 -0.16 -4.58 -9.81
C VAL A 77 0.06 -5.14 -11.22
N PRO A 78 0.23 -6.46 -11.38
CA PRO A 78 0.49 -7.05 -12.70
C PRO A 78 -0.72 -6.95 -13.64
N LEU A 79 -1.93 -6.95 -13.08
CA LEU A 79 -3.18 -6.96 -13.83
C LEU A 79 -4.04 -5.75 -13.45
N ILE A 80 -4.56 -5.06 -14.46
CA ILE A 80 -5.47 -3.91 -14.30
C ILE A 80 -6.75 -4.33 -13.56
N GLY A 81 -7.28 -5.53 -13.85
CA GLY A 81 -8.44 -6.10 -13.16
C GLY A 81 -8.18 -6.29 -11.66
N LEU A 82 -7.02 -6.81 -11.31
CA LEU A 82 -6.62 -6.99 -9.90
C LEU A 82 -6.57 -5.64 -9.15
N GLY A 83 -6.01 -4.59 -9.77
CA GLY A 83 -6.01 -3.25 -9.18
C GLY A 83 -7.41 -2.70 -8.94
N ALA A 84 -8.36 -2.97 -9.86
CA ALA A 84 -9.75 -2.59 -9.69
C ALA A 84 -10.42 -3.34 -8.53
N ASP A 85 -10.17 -4.64 -8.39
CA ASP A 85 -10.71 -5.46 -7.30
C ASP A 85 -10.16 -5.06 -5.94
N GLN A 86 -8.84 -4.82 -5.84
CA GLN A 86 -8.22 -4.33 -4.61
C GLN A 86 -8.76 -2.96 -4.22
N ARG A 87 -8.93 -2.04 -5.19
CA ARG A 87 -9.57 -0.74 -4.94
C ARG A 87 -10.97 -0.90 -4.37
N LYS A 88 -11.81 -1.72 -5.01
CA LYS A 88 -13.19 -1.95 -4.57
C LYS A 88 -13.22 -2.47 -3.13
N LYS A 89 -12.41 -3.49 -2.84
CA LYS A 89 -12.30 -4.07 -1.50
C LYS A 89 -11.87 -3.04 -0.46
N VAL A 90 -10.85 -2.22 -0.74
CA VAL A 90 -10.40 -1.16 0.18
C VAL A 90 -11.51 -0.15 0.46
N MET A 91 -12.23 0.30 -0.57
CA MET A 91 -13.32 1.26 -0.39
C MET A 91 -14.48 0.70 0.43
N GLU A 92 -14.69 -0.62 0.41
CA GLU A 92 -15.71 -1.31 1.21
C GLU A 92 -15.25 -1.58 2.65
N THR A 93 -13.96 -1.89 2.86
CA THR A 93 -13.48 -2.41 4.15
C THR A 93 -12.63 -1.45 4.97
N ALA A 94 -12.06 -0.40 4.37
CA ALA A 94 -11.08 0.48 5.00
C ALA A 94 -11.51 1.95 4.91
N GLY A 95 -12.42 2.38 5.79
CA GLY A 95 -13.04 3.72 5.74
C GLY A 95 -12.06 4.90 5.79
N ASN A 96 -10.87 4.69 6.38
CA ASN A 96 -9.80 5.69 6.51
C ASN A 96 -8.84 5.73 5.31
N ILE A 97 -9.07 4.90 4.29
CA ILE A 97 -8.24 4.84 3.08
C ILE A 97 -9.08 5.26 1.87
N PHE A 98 -8.61 6.27 1.15
CA PHE A 98 -9.11 6.64 -0.15
C PHE A 98 -8.33 5.88 -1.25
N SER A 99 -9.03 5.12 -2.08
CA SER A 99 -8.37 4.27 -3.09
C SER A 99 -8.62 4.72 -4.52
N LEU A 100 -7.52 4.83 -5.28
CA LEU A 100 -7.49 5.24 -6.68
C LEU A 100 -6.95 4.14 -7.59
N HIS A 101 -7.46 4.09 -8.82
CA HIS A 101 -6.94 3.23 -9.89
C HIS A 101 -6.50 4.11 -11.06
N LEU A 102 -5.20 4.14 -11.31
CA LEU A 102 -4.57 5.14 -12.18
C LEU A 102 -4.62 4.77 -13.67
N ASP A 103 -4.58 3.47 -14.03
CA ASP A 103 -4.60 3.03 -15.43
C ASP A 103 -5.82 3.50 -16.23
N LYS A 104 -6.94 3.74 -15.54
CA LYS A 104 -8.20 4.22 -16.12
C LYS A 104 -8.37 5.74 -16.00
N ALA A 105 -7.46 6.44 -15.35
CA ALA A 105 -7.53 7.89 -15.19
C ALA A 105 -6.96 8.59 -16.44
N LYS A 106 -7.85 8.98 -17.36
CA LYS A 106 -7.53 9.76 -18.56
C LYS A 106 -8.32 11.07 -18.59
N GLY A 107 -7.86 12.02 -19.40
CA GLY A 107 -8.51 13.32 -19.60
C GLY A 107 -8.75 14.06 -18.27
N ARG A 108 -9.96 14.63 -18.11
CA ARG A 108 -10.34 15.41 -16.93
C ARG A 108 -10.10 14.67 -15.61
N ARG A 109 -10.40 13.37 -15.54
CA ARG A 109 -10.18 12.58 -14.32
C ARG A 109 -8.69 12.48 -13.96
N GLY A 110 -7.83 12.29 -14.95
CA GLY A 110 -6.38 12.28 -14.76
C GLY A 110 -5.87 13.63 -14.26
N GLN A 111 -6.38 14.72 -14.83
CA GLN A 111 -6.06 16.08 -14.40
C GLN A 111 -6.49 16.33 -12.95
N CYS A 112 -7.72 15.98 -12.57
CA CYS A 112 -8.17 16.15 -11.19
C CYS A 112 -7.34 15.35 -10.17
N ILE A 113 -6.90 14.13 -10.52
CA ILE A 113 -6.02 13.35 -9.65
C ILE A 113 -4.65 14.03 -9.53
N ARG A 114 -4.09 14.53 -10.64
CA ARG A 114 -2.84 15.29 -10.64
C ARG A 114 -2.96 16.52 -9.74
N ASP A 115 -3.97 17.35 -9.96
CA ASP A 115 -4.17 18.59 -9.21
C ASP A 115 -4.37 18.29 -7.70
N MET A 116 -5.12 17.24 -7.37
CA MET A 116 -5.29 16.79 -5.98
C MET A 116 -3.95 16.38 -5.36
N LEU A 117 -3.11 15.62 -6.06
CA LEU A 117 -1.82 15.18 -5.55
C LEU A 117 -0.81 16.33 -5.45
N THR A 118 -0.83 17.27 -6.41
CA THR A 118 0.06 18.45 -6.40
C THR A 118 -0.26 19.42 -5.26
N ASN A 119 -1.53 19.56 -4.92
CA ASN A 119 -1.98 20.46 -3.85
C ASN A 119 -2.17 19.74 -2.51
N LEU A 120 -1.61 18.54 -2.35
CA LEU A 120 -1.86 17.70 -1.19
C LEU A 120 -1.11 18.22 0.03
N ASN A 121 -1.85 18.71 1.02
CA ASN A 121 -1.28 19.07 2.32
C ASN A 121 -1.36 17.89 3.29
N PHE A 122 -0.22 17.23 3.50
CA PHE A 122 -0.09 16.04 4.36
C PHE A 122 -0.54 16.27 5.81
N SER A 123 -0.37 17.47 6.37
CA SER A 123 -0.76 17.75 7.76
C SER A 123 -2.28 17.83 7.95
N SER A 124 -3.02 18.14 6.89
CA SER A 124 -4.48 18.26 6.90
C SER A 124 -5.21 17.04 6.34
N LEU A 125 -4.48 15.99 5.96
CA LEU A 125 -5.05 14.88 5.20
C LEU A 125 -5.98 14.04 6.10
N LYS A 126 -7.27 14.02 5.75
CA LYS A 126 -8.29 13.28 6.51
C LYS A 126 -8.28 11.76 6.27
N LYS A 127 -7.72 11.32 5.14
CA LYS A 127 -7.67 9.90 4.74
C LYS A 127 -6.35 9.59 4.05
N ASN A 128 -5.77 8.45 4.40
CA ASN A 128 -4.61 7.93 3.69
C ASN A 128 -5.00 7.52 2.27
N ILE A 129 -4.08 7.59 1.31
CA ILE A 129 -4.33 7.33 -0.10
C ILE A 129 -3.56 6.10 -0.54
N VAL A 130 -4.25 5.12 -1.12
CA VAL A 130 -3.61 4.01 -1.82
C VAL A 130 -3.96 4.06 -3.31
N MET A 131 -2.93 4.10 -4.15
CA MET A 131 -3.06 4.19 -5.60
C MET A 131 -2.61 2.88 -6.22
N TYR A 132 -3.42 2.33 -7.12
CA TYR A 132 -3.07 1.14 -7.88
C TYR A 132 -2.73 1.51 -9.33
N CYS A 133 -1.62 0.98 -9.84
CA CYS A 133 -1.26 1.12 -11.25
C CYS A 133 -0.62 -0.15 -11.81
N SER A 134 -0.67 -0.34 -13.13
CA SER A 134 0.09 -1.37 -13.82
C SER A 134 1.51 -0.89 -14.18
N PRO A 135 2.46 -1.80 -14.47
CA PRO A 135 3.77 -1.42 -14.99
C PRO A 135 3.69 -0.53 -16.25
N LYS A 136 2.67 -0.74 -17.10
CA LYS A 136 2.44 0.06 -18.32
C LYS A 136 2.05 1.50 -18.01
N PHE A 137 1.44 1.78 -16.86
CA PHE A 137 1.12 3.15 -16.46
C PHE A 137 2.39 3.94 -16.17
N ILE A 138 3.33 3.32 -15.45
CA ILE A 138 4.61 3.95 -15.08
C ILE A 138 5.46 4.23 -16.33
N SER A 139 5.49 3.30 -17.30
CA SER A 139 6.31 3.48 -18.50
C SER A 139 5.86 4.64 -19.41
N ARG A 140 4.61 5.10 -19.31
CA ARG A 140 4.09 6.26 -20.06
C ARG A 140 4.59 7.61 -19.55
N GLY A 141 5.10 7.67 -18.32
CA GLY A 141 5.65 8.89 -17.72
C GLY A 141 7.08 9.20 -18.15
N ARG A 142 7.71 8.34 -18.98
CA ARG A 142 9.05 8.63 -19.49
C ARG A 142 8.97 9.74 -20.54
N PRO A 143 9.80 10.79 -20.43
CA PRO A 143 9.94 11.74 -21.52
C PRO A 143 10.38 10.98 -22.78
N SER A 144 9.81 11.37 -23.92
CA SER A 144 10.09 10.83 -25.24
C SER A 144 11.59 10.96 -25.52
N GLY A 145 12.38 9.91 -25.28
CA GLY A 145 13.84 9.95 -25.49
C GLY A 145 14.64 8.86 -24.81
N GLU A 146 14.20 8.33 -23.66
CA GLU A 146 14.89 7.20 -23.00
C GLU A 146 14.32 5.85 -23.45
N GLN A 147 14.69 5.44 -24.66
CA GLN A 147 14.78 4.02 -24.97
C GLN A 147 16.04 3.49 -24.27
N ARG A 148 15.88 2.46 -23.43
CA ARG A 148 17.03 1.76 -22.83
C ARG A 148 17.79 1.00 -23.93
N PRO A 149 19.10 0.78 -23.76
CA PRO A 149 19.92 -0.04 -24.67
C PRO A 149 19.35 -1.44 -24.85
#